data_AF-A0A7H9EC15-F1
#
_entry.id   AF-A0A7H9EC15-F1
#
_cell.length_a   1.000
_cell.length_b   1.000
_cell.length_c   1.000
_cell.angle_alpha   90.00
_cell.angle_beta   90.00
_cell.angle_gamma   90.00
#
_symmetry.space_group_name_H-M   'P 1'
#
loop_
_entity.id
_entity.type
_entity.pdbx_description
1 polymer ?
#
loop_
_entity_poly.entity_id
_entity_poly.type
_entity_poly.pdbx_seq_one_letter_code
_entity_poly.pdbx_strand_id
1 'polypeptide(L)'
;MTVLGVIILLIIVAIGVAFFIAADRQTKIYEELEYEECQLNEAKLTEIKQKKAQYTKSYTAMTITATVLCIISAIPLLCGVFFTQLLNGSQLDQLMTGLVAGTLILIAIGVFFFVKSNIIMDSYNILLQTDDYTPKKKLGRKIMNKYATLYWLIAVLLYLGYSFITNDWERSWIIWPIAGILYGIIEKIISLCHNDIAAE
;
A
#
# COMPACT_ATOMS: atom_id res chain seq x y z
N MET A 1 -25.24 14.98 -14.71
CA MET A 1 -23.78 15.26 -14.88
C MET A 1 -22.92 14.42 -13.93
N THR A 2 -23.26 14.37 -12.63
CA THR A 2 -22.51 13.59 -11.61
C THR A 2 -22.41 12.10 -11.90
N VAL A 3 -23.52 11.46 -12.30
CA VAL A 3 -23.54 10.01 -12.64
C VAL A 3 -22.59 9.68 -13.78
N LEU A 4 -22.49 10.52 -14.80
CA LEU A 4 -21.57 10.33 -15.93
C LEU A 4 -20.11 10.40 -15.45
N GLY A 5 -19.78 11.34 -14.56
CA GLY A 5 -18.45 11.45 -13.95
C GLY A 5 -18.07 10.21 -13.13
N VAL A 6 -19.01 9.68 -12.34
CA VAL A 6 -18.79 8.43 -11.58
C VAL A 6 -18.57 7.25 -12.52
N ILE A 7 -19.33 7.13 -13.61
CA ILE A 7 -19.13 6.06 -14.61
C ILE A 7 -17.72 6.13 -15.21
N ILE A 8 -17.26 7.32 -15.63
CA ILE A 8 -15.92 7.51 -16.19
C ILE A 8 -14.84 7.16 -15.16
N LEU A 9 -15.00 7.61 -13.91
CA LEU A 9 -14.09 7.31 -12.82
C LEU A 9 -13.98 5.79 -12.59
N LEU A 10 -15.12 5.08 -12.55
CA LEU A 10 -15.14 3.63 -12.37
C LEU A 10 -14.45 2.88 -13.53
N ILE A 11 -14.61 3.34 -14.77
CA ILE A 11 -13.91 2.76 -15.92
C ILE A 11 -12.39 2.93 -15.78
N ILE A 12 -11.92 4.12 -15.39
CA ILE A 12 -10.48 4.37 -15.18
C ILE A 12 -9.93 3.49 -14.04
N VAL A 13 -10.67 3.36 -12.94
CA VAL A 13 -10.30 2.49 -11.81
C VAL A 13 -10.23 1.03 -12.26
N ALA A 14 -11.22 0.54 -13.02
CA ALA A 14 -11.23 -0.82 -13.53
C ALA A 14 -10.01 -1.11 -14.42
N ILE A 15 -9.63 -0.16 -15.30
CA ILE A 15 -8.41 -0.26 -16.12
C ILE A 15 -7.16 -0.33 -15.23
N GLY A 16 -7.07 0.54 -14.21
CA GLY A 16 -5.95 0.55 -13.27
C GLY A 16 -5.81 -0.77 -12.51
N VAL A 17 -6.91 -1.31 -11.99
CA VAL A 17 -6.93 -2.62 -11.31
C VAL A 17 -6.52 -3.74 -12.26
N ALA A 18 -6.97 -3.73 -13.51
CA ALA A 18 -6.54 -4.71 -14.50
C ALA A 18 -5.02 -4.67 -14.75
N PHE A 19 -4.42 -3.48 -14.82
CA PHE A 19 -2.96 -3.34 -14.90
C PHE A 19 -2.25 -3.88 -13.66
N PHE A 20 -2.76 -3.61 -12.45
CA PHE A 20 -2.17 -4.14 -11.22
C PHE A 20 -2.21 -5.67 -11.17
N ILE A 21 -3.33 -6.28 -11.55
CA ILE A 21 -3.45 -7.74 -11.61
C ILE A 21 -2.47 -8.33 -12.66
N ALA A 22 -2.35 -7.68 -13.82
CA ALA A 22 -1.41 -8.12 -14.85
C ALA A 22 0.05 -8.00 -14.40
N ALA A 23 0.40 -6.93 -13.68
CA ALA A 23 1.73 -6.71 -13.13
C ALA A 23 2.05 -7.72 -12.01
N ASP A 24 1.10 -7.97 -11.11
CA ASP A 24 1.22 -8.95 -10.01
C ASP A 24 1.58 -10.35 -10.54
N ARG A 25 0.94 -10.77 -11.64
CA ARG A 25 1.26 -12.04 -12.29
C ARG A 25 2.71 -12.13 -12.76
N GLN A 26 3.32 -11.01 -13.20
CA GLN A 26 4.72 -10.99 -13.64
C GLN A 26 5.67 -10.97 -12.44
N THR A 27 5.32 -10.28 -11.36
CA THR A 27 6.12 -10.23 -10.14
C THR A 27 6.10 -11.54 -9.37
N LYS A 28 5.08 -12.38 -9.57
CA LYS A 28 4.94 -13.70 -8.94
C LYS A 28 6.14 -14.64 -9.15
N ILE A 29 6.83 -14.52 -10.29
CA ILE A 29 8.05 -15.32 -10.56
C ILE A 29 9.18 -14.98 -9.57
N TYR A 30 9.17 -13.77 -9.02
CA TYR A 30 10.15 -13.29 -8.05
C TYR A 30 9.66 -13.40 -6.59
N GLU A 31 8.44 -13.88 -6.37
CA GLU A 31 7.84 -14.00 -5.03
C GLU A 31 8.65 -14.96 -4.13
N GLU A 32 9.28 -15.98 -4.71
CA GLU A 32 10.17 -16.89 -3.98
C GLU A 32 11.32 -16.13 -3.30
N LEU A 33 11.87 -15.09 -3.94
CA LEU A 33 12.95 -14.27 -3.36
C LEU A 33 12.50 -13.52 -2.10
N GLU A 34 11.20 -13.23 -1.98
CA GLU A 34 10.66 -12.53 -0.82
C GLU A 34 10.56 -13.44 0.41
N TYR A 35 10.34 -14.74 0.23
CA TYR A 35 10.13 -15.70 1.31
C TYR A 35 11.32 -16.63 1.59
N GLU A 36 12.21 -16.83 0.61
CA GLU A 36 13.36 -17.73 0.72
C GLU A 36 14.66 -16.97 1.00
N GLU A 37 15.67 -17.71 1.50
CA GLU A 37 17.01 -17.16 1.73
C GLU A 37 17.76 -17.06 0.40
N CYS A 38 18.12 -15.85 0.01
CA CYS A 38 18.95 -15.58 -1.15
C CYS A 38 20.42 -15.91 -0.84
N GLN A 39 20.97 -16.96 -1.44
CA GLN A 39 22.41 -17.22 -1.41
C GLN A 39 23.10 -16.42 -2.52
N LEU A 40 23.88 -15.39 -2.15
CA LEU A 40 24.67 -14.59 -3.09
C LEU A 40 26.16 -14.74 -2.80
N ASN A 41 26.96 -14.80 -3.87
CA ASN A 41 28.42 -14.73 -3.76
C ASN A 41 28.84 -13.35 -3.18
N GLU A 42 29.87 -13.34 -2.34
CA GLU A 42 30.41 -12.14 -1.68
C GLU A 42 30.68 -10.96 -2.64
N ALA A 43 31.20 -11.25 -3.85
CA ALA A 43 31.43 -10.25 -4.87
C ALA A 43 30.12 -9.56 -5.32
N LYS A 44 29.06 -10.34 -5.55
CA LYS A 44 27.74 -9.81 -5.95
C LYS A 44 27.06 -9.06 -4.80
N LEU A 45 27.24 -9.53 -3.56
CA LEU A 45 26.74 -8.84 -2.37
C LEU A 45 27.31 -7.43 -2.25
N THR A 46 28.61 -7.29 -2.47
CA THR A 46 29.30 -5.98 -2.42
C THR A 46 28.83 -5.05 -3.54
N GLU A 47 28.66 -5.57 -4.76
CA GLU A 47 28.14 -4.82 -5.90
C GLU A 47 26.71 -4.29 -5.63
N ILE A 48 25.82 -5.13 -5.11
CA ILE A 48 24.44 -4.75 -4.79
C ILE A 48 24.40 -3.71 -3.66
N LYS A 49 25.25 -3.84 -2.63
CA LYS A 49 25.37 -2.83 -1.57
C LYS A 49 25.78 -1.47 -2.13
N GLN A 50 26.72 -1.44 -3.07
CA GLN A 50 27.13 -0.19 -3.74
C GLN A 50 25.98 0.41 -4.56
N LYS A 51 25.25 -0.41 -5.33
CA LYS A 51 24.07 0.03 -6.09
C LYS A 51 22.96 0.56 -5.19
N LYS A 52 22.67 -0.11 -4.06
CA LYS A 52 21.71 0.38 -3.04
C LYS A 52 22.15 1.74 -2.51
N ALA A 53 23.42 1.89 -2.12
CA ALA A 53 23.94 3.16 -1.58
C ALA A 53 23.86 4.31 -2.59
N GLN A 54 24.10 4.06 -3.87
CA GLN A 54 23.91 5.04 -4.94
C GLN A 54 22.43 5.41 -5.12
N TYR A 55 21.55 4.40 -5.05
CA TYR A 55 20.12 4.60 -5.20
C TYR A 55 19.47 5.30 -4.01
N THR A 56 20.01 5.19 -2.79
CA THR A 56 19.45 5.83 -1.58
C THR A 56 19.21 7.33 -1.77
N LYS A 57 20.11 8.05 -2.47
CA LYS A 57 19.90 9.47 -2.76
C LYS A 57 18.67 9.71 -3.64
N SER A 58 18.53 8.93 -4.72
CA SER A 58 17.36 9.00 -5.61
C SER A 58 16.07 8.57 -4.91
N TYR A 59 16.13 7.54 -4.07
CA TYR A 59 15.00 7.08 -3.26
C TYR A 59 14.49 8.19 -2.33
N THR A 60 15.39 8.82 -1.57
CA THR A 60 15.02 9.92 -0.67
C THR A 60 14.44 11.09 -1.44
N ALA A 61 15.04 11.47 -2.58
CA ALA A 61 14.50 12.54 -3.41
C ALA A 61 13.09 12.24 -3.94
N MET A 62 12.87 11.04 -4.51
CA MET A 62 11.55 10.63 -5.01
C MET A 62 10.50 10.58 -3.89
N THR A 63 10.88 10.08 -2.71
CA THR A 63 10.00 9.98 -1.54
C THR A 63 9.62 11.36 -1.02
N ILE A 64 10.58 12.30 -0.97
CA ILE A 64 10.31 13.71 -0.64
C ILE A 64 9.35 14.32 -1.66
N THR A 65 9.64 14.18 -2.96
CA THR A 65 8.78 14.72 -4.02
C THR A 65 7.36 14.16 -3.93
N ALA A 66 7.22 12.85 -3.72
CA ALA A 66 5.92 12.19 -3.55
C ALA A 66 5.16 12.76 -2.34
N THR A 67 5.81 12.84 -1.19
CA THR A 67 5.23 13.36 0.06
C THR A 67 4.77 14.80 -0.11
N VAL A 68 5.63 15.67 -0.66
CA VAL A 68 5.32 17.07 -0.90
C VAL A 68 4.16 17.22 -1.86
N LEU A 69 4.10 16.42 -2.93
CA LEU A 69 3.01 16.47 -3.90
C LEU A 69 1.67 16.05 -3.30
N CYS A 70 1.66 15.02 -2.45
CA CYS A 70 0.46 14.62 -1.73
C CYS A 70 -0.01 15.71 -0.76
N ILE A 71 0.89 16.39 -0.03
CA ILE A 71 0.51 17.50 0.86
C ILE A 71 -0.04 18.68 0.06
N ILE A 72 0.63 19.07 -1.04
CA ILE A 72 0.21 20.16 -1.92
C ILE A 72 -1.14 19.85 -2.60
N SER A 73 -1.48 18.58 -2.82
CA SER A 73 -2.76 18.18 -3.42
C SER A 73 -4.00 18.59 -2.60
N ALA A 74 -3.83 18.93 -1.32
CA ALA A 74 -4.89 19.51 -0.50
C ALA A 74 -5.19 20.97 -0.84
N ILE A 75 -4.21 21.71 -1.40
CA ILE A 75 -4.35 23.14 -1.72
C ILE A 75 -5.49 23.40 -2.71
N PRO A 76 -5.62 22.69 -3.85
CA PRO A 76 -6.76 22.88 -4.75
C PRO A 76 -8.13 22.79 -4.06
N LEU A 77 -8.31 21.83 -3.14
CA LEU A 77 -9.56 21.69 -2.39
C LEU A 77 -9.79 22.86 -1.43
N LEU A 78 -8.75 23.29 -0.70
CA LEU A 78 -8.82 24.42 0.20
C LEU A 78 -9.08 25.74 -0.54
N CYS A 79 -8.47 25.92 -1.71
CA CYS A 79 -8.72 27.06 -2.58
C CYS A 79 -10.18 27.14 -3.01
N GLY A 80 -10.85 26.00 -3.19
CA GLY A 80 -12.26 25.93 -3.56
C GLY A 80 -13.19 26.64 -2.57
N VAL A 81 -12.84 26.66 -1.29
CA VAL A 81 -13.63 27.31 -0.22
C VAL A 81 -13.71 28.84 -0.42
N PHE A 82 -12.68 29.48 -0.97
CA PHE A 82 -12.71 30.93 -1.21
C PHE A 82 -13.71 31.33 -2.32
N PHE A 83 -14.03 30.41 -3.23
CA PHE A 83 -14.93 30.68 -4.35
C PHE A 83 -16.40 30.38 -4.02
N THR A 84 -16.70 29.74 -2.88
CA THR A 84 -18.09 29.41 -2.50
C THR A 84 -18.95 30.65 -2.26
N GLN A 85 -18.34 31.76 -1.85
CA GLN A 85 -19.04 33.03 -1.62
C GLN A 85 -19.17 33.90 -2.89
N LEU A 86 -18.45 33.55 -3.96
CA LEU A 86 -18.35 34.38 -5.17
C LEU A 86 -19.12 33.79 -6.38
N LEU A 87 -19.37 32.49 -6.39
CA LEU A 87 -19.97 31.77 -7.52
C LEU A 87 -21.40 31.28 -7.24
N ASN A 88 -22.22 31.21 -8.28
CA ASN A 88 -23.54 30.57 -8.23
C ASN A 88 -23.41 29.04 -8.10
N GLY A 89 -24.42 28.39 -7.49
CA GLY A 89 -24.37 26.95 -7.15
C GLY A 89 -23.96 26.03 -8.30
N SER A 90 -24.46 26.25 -9.52
CA SER A 90 -24.09 25.41 -10.68
C SER A 90 -22.64 25.58 -11.15
N GLN A 91 -22.10 26.80 -11.07
CA GLN A 91 -20.69 27.08 -11.41
C GLN A 91 -19.74 26.57 -10.34
N LEU A 92 -20.16 26.67 -9.07
CA LEU A 92 -19.43 26.14 -7.94
C LEU A 92 -19.29 24.62 -8.03
N ASP A 93 -20.38 23.90 -8.34
CA ASP A 93 -20.35 22.44 -8.49
C ASP A 93 -19.39 21.98 -9.59
N GLN A 94 -19.35 22.69 -10.72
CA GLN A 94 -18.43 22.37 -11.82
C GLN A 94 -16.98 22.66 -11.44
N LEU A 95 -16.72 23.77 -10.75
CA LEU A 95 -15.38 24.12 -10.24
C LEU A 95 -14.89 23.09 -9.21
N MET A 96 -15.73 22.75 -8.23
CA MET A 96 -15.39 21.76 -7.19
C MET A 96 -15.10 20.39 -7.80
N THR A 97 -15.90 19.96 -8.78
CA THR A 97 -15.63 18.70 -9.51
C THR A 97 -14.26 18.72 -10.20
N GLY A 98 -13.91 19.84 -10.84
CA GLY A 98 -12.60 20.03 -11.47
C GLY A 98 -11.44 20.04 -10.47
N LEU A 99 -11.61 20.69 -9.31
CA LEU A 99 -10.61 20.74 -8.24
C LEU A 99 -10.38 19.35 -7.63
N VAL A 100 -11.44 18.58 -7.39
CA VAL A 100 -11.34 17.19 -6.92
C VAL A 100 -10.60 16.33 -7.93
N ALA A 101 -10.94 16.44 -9.22
CA ALA A 101 -10.23 15.72 -10.28
C ALA A 101 -8.74 16.10 -10.33
N GLY A 102 -8.41 17.40 -10.21
CA GLY A 102 -7.03 17.89 -10.14
C GLY A 102 -6.27 17.35 -8.93
N THR A 103 -6.89 17.34 -7.75
CA THR A 103 -6.32 16.73 -6.53
C THR A 103 -6.04 15.25 -6.73
N LEU A 104 -6.97 14.48 -7.31
CA LEU A 104 -6.75 13.06 -7.58
C LEU A 104 -5.59 12.81 -8.55
N ILE A 105 -5.41 13.66 -9.56
CA ILE A 105 -4.26 13.58 -10.48
C ILE A 105 -2.94 13.83 -9.75
N LEU A 106 -2.88 14.86 -8.90
CA LEU A 106 -1.67 15.15 -8.10
C LEU A 106 -1.33 14.00 -7.15
N ILE A 107 -2.34 13.44 -6.47
CA ILE A 107 -2.17 12.25 -5.63
C ILE A 107 -1.67 11.07 -6.45
N ALA A 108 -2.24 10.83 -7.64
CA ALA A 108 -1.82 9.73 -8.50
C ALA A 108 -0.33 9.84 -8.90
N ILE A 109 0.15 11.04 -9.21
CA ILE A 109 1.58 11.28 -9.50
C ILE A 109 2.44 11.01 -8.25
N GLY A 110 2.00 11.45 -7.07
CA GLY A 110 2.70 11.21 -5.80
C GLY A 110 2.80 9.72 -5.49
N VAL A 111 1.67 9.01 -5.59
CA VAL A 111 1.59 7.56 -5.40
C VAL A 111 2.47 6.82 -6.41
N PHE A 112 2.51 7.25 -7.68
CA PHE A 112 3.41 6.65 -8.68
C PHE A 112 4.88 6.72 -8.24
N PHE A 113 5.34 7.89 -7.74
CA PHE A 113 6.71 8.01 -7.23
C PHE A 113 6.95 7.13 -6.01
N PHE A 114 6.00 7.05 -5.07
CA PHE A 114 6.10 6.14 -3.92
C PHE A 114 6.21 4.68 -4.36
N VAL A 115 5.30 4.21 -5.22
CA VAL A 115 5.29 2.82 -5.67
C VAL A 115 6.59 2.48 -6.39
N LYS A 116 7.04 3.34 -7.31
CA LYS A 116 8.29 3.13 -8.04
C LYS A 116 9.52 3.13 -7.13
N SER A 117 9.62 4.07 -6.20
CA SER A 117 10.79 4.18 -5.32
C SER A 117 10.87 3.03 -4.33
N ASN A 118 9.74 2.64 -3.75
CA ASN A 118 9.66 1.52 -2.81
C ASN A 118 9.95 0.20 -3.50
N ILE A 119 9.36 -0.11 -4.66
CA ILE A 119 9.63 -1.38 -5.38
C ILE A 119 11.14 -1.57 -5.63
N ILE A 120 11.85 -0.52 -6.06
CA ILE A 120 13.30 -0.61 -6.32
C ILE A 120 14.09 -0.76 -5.01
N MET A 121 13.75 0.02 -3.96
CA MET A 121 14.42 -0.07 -2.66
C MET A 121 14.20 -1.44 -2.00
N ASP A 122 12.96 -1.94 -2.03
CA ASP A 122 12.58 -3.24 -1.49
C ASP A 122 13.24 -4.37 -2.26
N SER A 123 13.39 -4.26 -3.59
CA SER A 123 14.18 -5.23 -4.37
C SER A 123 15.62 -5.34 -3.86
N TYR A 124 16.27 -4.21 -3.52
CA TYR A 124 17.60 -4.25 -2.88
C TYR A 124 17.54 -4.87 -1.48
N ASN A 125 16.52 -4.55 -0.69
CA ASN A 125 16.37 -5.08 0.66
C ASN A 125 16.11 -6.60 0.67
N ILE A 126 15.34 -7.11 -0.29
CA ILE A 126 15.08 -8.53 -0.53
C ILE A 126 16.38 -9.26 -0.85
N LEU A 127 17.15 -8.75 -1.81
CA LEU A 127 18.41 -9.36 -2.25
C LEU A 127 19.48 -9.34 -1.15
N LEU A 128 19.57 -8.24 -0.38
CA LEU A 128 20.51 -8.12 0.73
C LEU A 128 20.00 -8.75 2.03
N GLN A 129 18.75 -9.21 2.06
CA GLN A 129 18.06 -9.73 3.25
C GLN A 129 18.11 -8.76 4.44
N THR A 130 17.87 -7.48 4.19
CA THR A 130 17.91 -6.39 5.19
C THR A 130 16.51 -5.86 5.52
N ASP A 131 16.41 -5.05 6.57
CA ASP A 131 15.18 -4.37 6.99
C ASP A 131 14.02 -5.35 7.30
N ASP A 132 12.95 -5.32 6.49
CA ASP A 132 11.82 -6.23 6.64
C ASP A 132 12.05 -7.59 6.00
N TYR A 133 13.11 -7.79 5.24
CA TYR A 133 13.43 -9.04 4.54
C TYR A 133 14.56 -9.85 5.19
N THR A 134 14.82 -9.62 6.48
CA THR A 134 15.70 -10.49 7.26
C THR A 134 15.10 -11.91 7.35
N PRO A 135 15.92 -12.98 7.41
CA PRO A 135 15.44 -14.37 7.49
C PRO A 135 14.36 -14.57 8.56
N LYS A 136 14.55 -13.95 9.73
CA LYS A 136 13.63 -13.99 10.88
C LYS A 136 12.23 -13.48 10.54
N LYS A 137 12.15 -12.34 9.83
CA LYS A 137 10.87 -11.73 9.44
C LYS A 137 10.23 -12.46 8.25
N LYS A 138 11.03 -12.97 7.30
CA LYS A 138 10.53 -13.75 6.16
C LYS A 138 9.77 -15.00 6.61
N LEU A 139 10.27 -15.71 7.62
CA LEU A 139 9.61 -16.91 8.13
C LEU A 139 8.23 -16.60 8.75
N GLY A 140 8.15 -15.57 9.60
CA GLY A 140 6.88 -15.13 10.21
C GLY A 140 5.84 -14.80 9.14
N ARG A 141 6.24 -14.06 8.09
CA ARG A 141 5.39 -13.77 6.93
C ARG A 141 5.00 -15.02 6.15
N LYS A 142 5.92 -15.94 5.89
CA LYS A 142 5.63 -17.19 5.16
C LYS A 142 4.54 -18.01 5.85
N ILE A 143 4.64 -18.16 7.17
CA ILE A 143 3.64 -18.88 7.97
C ILE A 143 2.32 -18.10 7.99
N MET A 144 2.37 -16.80 8.24
CA MET A 144 1.18 -15.97 8.26
C MET A 144 0.45 -16.00 6.92
N ASN A 145 1.16 -15.90 5.79
CA ASN A 145 0.58 -15.93 4.45
C ASN A 145 -0.19 -17.25 4.20
N LYS A 146 0.30 -18.38 4.74
CA LYS A 146 -0.41 -19.67 4.68
C LYS A 146 -1.77 -19.64 5.40
N TYR A 147 -1.88 -18.90 6.50
CA TYR A 147 -3.12 -18.80 7.29
C TYR A 147 -3.91 -17.52 7.04
N ALA A 148 -3.38 -16.60 6.22
CA ALA A 148 -3.96 -15.29 5.98
C ALA A 148 -5.37 -15.39 5.42
N THR A 149 -5.60 -16.30 4.47
CA THR A 149 -6.95 -16.54 3.91
C THR A 149 -7.94 -16.93 5.00
N LEU A 150 -7.58 -17.86 5.90
CA LEU A 150 -8.45 -18.28 6.98
C LEU A 150 -8.71 -17.13 7.97
N TYR A 151 -7.66 -16.40 8.34
CA TYR A 151 -7.75 -15.23 9.21
C TYR A 151 -8.72 -14.17 8.67
N TRP A 152 -8.56 -13.79 7.40
CA TRP A 152 -9.41 -12.79 6.75
C TRP A 152 -10.86 -13.27 6.60
N LEU A 153 -11.07 -14.55 6.31
CA LEU A 153 -12.43 -15.13 6.28
C LEU A 153 -13.11 -15.08 7.65
N ILE A 154 -12.37 -15.32 8.74
CA ILE A 154 -12.88 -15.17 10.11
C ILE A 154 -13.22 -13.71 10.40
N ALA A 155 -12.36 -12.76 10.02
CA ALA A 155 -12.63 -11.33 10.20
C ALA A 155 -13.90 -10.89 9.45
N VAL A 156 -14.09 -11.37 8.21
CA VAL A 156 -15.31 -11.13 7.42
C VAL A 156 -16.52 -11.78 8.08
N LEU A 157 -16.40 -13.01 8.59
CA LEU A 157 -17.48 -13.69 9.30
C LEU A 157 -17.91 -12.90 10.54
N LEU A 158 -16.96 -12.39 11.33
CA LEU A 158 -17.24 -11.56 12.50
C LEU A 158 -17.89 -10.23 12.11
N TYR A 159 -17.38 -9.57 11.06
CA TYR A 159 -17.94 -8.32 10.56
C TYR A 159 -19.38 -8.49 10.09
N LEU A 160 -19.64 -9.47 9.22
CA LEU A 160 -20.97 -9.73 8.69
C LEU A 160 -21.91 -10.26 9.77
N GLY A 161 -21.46 -11.20 10.60
CA GLY A 161 -22.26 -11.77 11.69
C GLY A 161 -22.71 -10.70 12.68
N TYR A 162 -21.80 -9.85 13.14
CA TYR A 162 -22.13 -8.72 14.00
C TYR A 162 -23.09 -7.74 13.30
N SER A 163 -22.77 -7.35 12.06
CA SER A 163 -23.58 -6.37 11.31
C SER A 163 -25.01 -6.85 11.06
N PHE A 164 -25.21 -8.14 10.71
CA PHE A 164 -26.55 -8.67 10.47
C PHE A 164 -27.37 -8.89 11.74
N ILE A 165 -26.73 -9.29 12.86
CA ILE A 165 -27.44 -9.52 14.13
C ILE A 165 -27.86 -8.21 14.78
N THR A 166 -26.96 -7.22 14.79
CA THR A 166 -27.20 -5.94 15.48
C THR A 166 -27.82 -4.87 14.58
N ASN A 167 -27.76 -5.07 13.26
CA ASN A 167 -28.09 -4.07 12.25
C ASN A 167 -27.33 -2.73 12.42
N ASP A 168 -26.20 -2.75 13.14
CA ASP A 168 -25.40 -1.58 13.50
C ASP A 168 -24.13 -1.52 12.63
N TRP A 169 -24.34 -1.14 11.37
CA TRP A 169 -23.29 -0.97 10.36
C TRP A 169 -22.37 0.22 10.67
N GLU A 170 -22.84 1.18 11.48
CA GLU A 170 -22.07 2.37 11.86
C GLU A 170 -20.94 2.05 12.85
N ARG A 171 -21.09 1.00 13.66
CA ARG A 171 -20.05 0.56 14.61
C ARG A 171 -19.29 -0.67 14.15
N SER A 172 -19.90 -1.52 13.33
CA SER A 172 -19.30 -2.78 12.91
C SER A 172 -17.99 -2.61 12.12
N TRP A 173 -17.78 -1.46 11.45
CA TRP A 173 -16.54 -1.19 10.72
C TRP A 173 -15.28 -1.24 11.60
N ILE A 174 -15.41 -1.02 12.92
CA ILE A 174 -14.30 -1.08 13.89
C ILE A 174 -13.61 -2.46 13.89
N ILE A 175 -14.32 -3.51 13.47
CA ILE A 175 -13.76 -4.86 13.31
C ILE A 175 -12.60 -4.87 12.32
N TRP A 176 -12.63 -4.04 11.26
CA TRP A 176 -11.57 -3.98 10.25
C TRP A 176 -10.24 -3.46 10.80
N PRO A 177 -10.17 -2.29 11.47
CA PRO A 177 -8.95 -1.85 12.15
C PRO A 177 -8.41 -2.87 13.17
N ILE A 178 -9.30 -3.46 13.98
CA ILE A 178 -8.91 -4.47 14.97
C ILE A 178 -8.28 -5.68 14.28
N ALA A 179 -8.90 -6.19 13.22
CA ALA A 179 -8.37 -7.30 12.44
C ALA A 179 -7.03 -6.95 11.77
N GLY A 180 -6.84 -5.72 11.27
CA GLY A 180 -5.56 -5.30 10.72
C GLY A 180 -4.43 -5.30 11.76
N ILE A 181 -4.70 -4.73 12.95
CA ILE A 181 -3.72 -4.66 14.04
C ILE A 181 -3.38 -6.07 14.56
N LEU A 182 -4.40 -6.91 14.77
CA LEU A 182 -4.23 -8.27 15.28
C LEU A 182 -3.41 -9.14 14.31
N TYR A 183 -3.58 -8.97 12.99
CA TYR A 183 -2.77 -9.66 11.99
C TYR A 183 -1.28 -9.34 12.16
N GLY A 184 -0.94 -8.05 12.27
CA GLY A 184 0.45 -7.63 12.48
C GLY A 184 1.05 -8.13 13.80
N ILE A 185 0.26 -8.17 14.88
CA ILE A 185 0.69 -8.71 16.18
C ILE A 185 1.02 -10.19 16.07
N ILE A 186 0.13 -10.99 15.48
CA ILE A 186 0.34 -12.43 15.34
C ILE A 186 1.56 -12.73 14.45
N GLU A 187 1.75 -11.98 13.36
CA GLU A 187 2.93 -12.11 12.50
C GLU A 187 4.22 -11.89 13.29
N LYS A 188 4.27 -10.84 14.12
CA LYS A 188 5.41 -10.55 14.99
C LYS A 188 5.64 -11.65 16.02
N ILE A 189 4.60 -12.15 16.68
CA ILE A 189 4.72 -13.23 17.67
C ILE A 189 5.30 -14.49 17.04
N ILE A 190 4.79 -14.90 15.86
CA ILE A 190 5.31 -16.07 15.14
C ILE A 190 6.78 -15.88 14.78
N SER A 191 7.15 -14.68 14.30
CA SER A 191 8.54 -14.37 13.95
C SER A 191 9.50 -14.41 15.15
N LEU A 192 9.01 -14.17 16.37
CA LEU A 192 9.80 -14.22 17.60
C LEU A 192 9.89 -15.64 18.16
N CYS A 193 8.74 -16.32 18.31
CA CYS A 193 8.63 -17.63 18.97
C CYS A 193 9.42 -18.75 18.26
N HIS A 194 9.50 -18.72 16.92
CA HIS A 194 10.28 -19.72 16.20
C HIS A 194 11.80 -19.57 16.38
N ASN A 195 12.28 -18.38 16.76
CA ASN A 195 13.71 -18.17 17.00
C ASN A 195 14.17 -18.85 18.29
N ASP A 196 13.31 -18.95 19.31
CA ASP A 196 13.67 -19.60 20.57
C ASP A 196 13.86 -21.12 20.40
N ILE A 197 13.23 -21.71 19.37
CA ILE A 197 13.31 -23.15 19.07
C ILE A 197 14.48 -23.48 18.14
N ALA A 198 14.92 -22.55 17.28
CA ALA A 198 16.05 -22.75 16.36
C ALA A 198 17.41 -22.30 16.94
N ALA A 199 17.42 -21.68 18.12
CA ALA A 199 18.62 -21.26 18.84
C ALA A 199 19.11 -22.28 19.89
N GLU A 200 18.36 -23.36 20.11
CA GLU A 200 18.76 -24.57 20.85
C GLU A 200 19.24 -25.67 19.90
#